data_AF-A0A7K2HV52-F1
#
_entry.id   AF-A0A7K2HV52-F1
#
_cell.length_a   1.000
_cell.length_b   1.000
_cell.length_c   1.000
_cell.angle_alpha   90.00
_cell.angle_beta   90.00
_cell.angle_gamma   90.00
#
_symmetry.space_group_name_H-M   'P 1'
#
loop_
_entity.id
_entity.type
_entity.pdbx_description
1 polymer ?
#
loop_
_entity_poly.entity_id
_entity_poly.type
_entity_poly.pdbx_seq_one_letter_code
_entity_poly.pdbx_strand_id
1 'polypeptide(L)'
;MTVTVTHDTLAFSFPEIHADAELYIEFVRTLRVPDDDVTHPLRPGLGSLDLLSAGYFGDRVPTGWHGDDVLLPMWQSEAACINFASVYPFLVRISVDGVNAVTGTPFCGDPDFSAHDYFEVPDQPWLDGFRTDDSTVRQFVALPVGERHRRGRSEGGLVRIEATPLRGEIWEARRIDPKHCSAVAVPEVDACGASLTGNMGLHAGGSITQALAAPVEPRANWHPTARSSAALRIVNSVAWKGLIGREPHHPPLTSSEYRRHRFPWLEWYDDTLARRDTSALSAVETMH
;
A
#
# COMPACT_ATOMS: atom_id res chain seq x y z
N MET A 1 -9.12 -15.88 11.99
CA MET A 1 -8.55 -14.78 11.19
C MET A 1 -8.71 -15.09 9.72
N THR A 2 -9.17 -14.10 8.96
CA THR A 2 -9.39 -14.22 7.52
C THR A 2 -8.88 -12.96 6.83
N VAL A 3 -8.19 -13.13 5.70
CA VAL A 3 -7.87 -12.05 4.78
C VAL A 3 -8.78 -12.19 3.57
N THR A 4 -9.48 -11.12 3.21
CA THR A 4 -10.37 -11.11 2.05
C THR A 4 -10.02 -9.94 1.13
N VAL A 5 -10.25 -10.14 -0.17
CA VAL A 5 -9.96 -9.16 -1.21
C VAL A 5 -11.23 -8.96 -2.03
N THR A 6 -11.74 -7.74 -2.04
CA THR A 6 -12.75 -7.29 -2.99
C THR A 6 -12.06 -6.59 -4.16
N HIS A 7 -12.85 -5.99 -5.07
CA HIS A 7 -12.32 -5.26 -6.22
C HIS A 7 -11.41 -4.08 -5.84
N ASP A 8 -11.59 -3.45 -4.69
CA ASP A 8 -10.91 -2.20 -4.29
C ASP A 8 -10.38 -2.24 -2.85
N THR A 9 -10.72 -3.28 -2.08
CA THR A 9 -10.47 -3.34 -0.64
C THR A 9 -9.80 -4.65 -0.25
N LEU A 10 -8.72 -4.53 0.53
CA LEU A 10 -8.11 -5.63 1.27
C LEU A 10 -8.60 -5.55 2.72
N ALA A 11 -9.23 -6.60 3.23
CA ALA A 11 -9.79 -6.62 4.57
C ALA A 11 -9.18 -7.74 5.44
N PHE A 12 -8.84 -7.39 6.67
CA PHE A 12 -8.45 -8.32 7.74
C PHE A 12 -9.57 -8.42 8.75
N SER A 13 -9.98 -9.64 9.10
CA SER A 13 -11.02 -9.90 10.10
C SER A 13 -10.56 -10.92 11.14
N PHE A 14 -10.79 -10.61 12.42
CA PHE A 14 -10.41 -11.42 13.59
C PHE A 14 -11.64 -11.71 14.47
N PRO A 15 -12.68 -12.40 13.95
CA PRO A 15 -13.93 -12.64 14.67
C PRO A 15 -13.74 -13.49 15.93
N GLU A 16 -12.65 -14.28 16.01
CA GLU A 16 -12.28 -15.02 17.21
C GLU A 16 -11.75 -14.15 18.35
N ILE A 17 -11.31 -12.91 18.05
CA ILE A 17 -10.83 -11.94 19.04
C ILE A 17 -11.96 -11.01 19.47
N HIS A 18 -12.65 -10.42 18.49
CA HIS A 18 -13.80 -9.56 18.73
C HIS A 18 -14.64 -9.38 17.45
N ALA A 19 -15.95 -9.20 17.58
CA ALA A 19 -16.85 -9.02 16.42
C ALA A 19 -16.52 -7.74 15.63
N ASP A 20 -16.12 -6.66 16.32
CA ASP A 20 -15.71 -5.39 15.70
C ASP A 20 -14.30 -5.43 15.08
N ALA A 21 -13.52 -6.51 15.25
CA ALA A 21 -12.11 -6.56 14.85
C ALA A 21 -11.94 -6.74 13.33
N GLU A 22 -12.23 -5.66 12.61
CA GLU A 22 -12.14 -5.56 11.15
C GLU A 22 -11.29 -4.36 10.73
N LEU A 23 -10.31 -4.60 9.87
CA LEU A 23 -9.45 -3.58 9.27
C LEU A 23 -9.65 -3.59 7.76
N TYR A 24 -9.96 -2.44 7.18
CA TYR A 24 -10.13 -2.23 5.76
C TYR A 24 -8.99 -1.39 5.20
N ILE A 25 -8.44 -1.80 4.07
CA ILE A 25 -7.31 -1.17 3.41
C ILE A 25 -7.66 -0.91 1.95
N GLU A 26 -7.56 0.36 1.55
CA GLU A 26 -7.79 0.82 0.17
C GLU A 26 -6.50 1.40 -0.41
N PHE A 27 -6.25 1.15 -1.70
CA PHE A 27 -5.11 1.72 -2.40
C PHE A 27 -5.59 2.85 -3.30
N VAL A 28 -5.26 4.08 -2.95
CA VAL A 28 -5.68 5.28 -3.69
C VAL A 28 -4.62 5.61 -4.74
N ARG A 29 -5.07 5.70 -5.99
CA ARG A 29 -4.26 6.15 -7.13
C ARG A 29 -3.83 7.60 -6.95
N THR A 30 -2.57 7.90 -7.20
CA THR A 30 -2.01 9.26 -7.10
C THR A 30 -1.02 9.53 -8.23
N LEU A 31 -0.63 10.80 -8.38
CA LEU A 31 0.46 11.20 -9.27
C LEU A 31 1.80 10.68 -8.73
N ARG A 32 2.64 10.15 -9.62
CA ARG A 32 4.02 9.80 -9.31
C ARG A 32 4.86 11.06 -9.27
N VAL A 33 5.56 11.26 -8.17
CA VAL A 33 6.43 12.42 -7.99
C VAL A 33 7.86 12.03 -8.37
N PRO A 34 8.60 12.91 -9.08
CA PRO A 34 10.02 12.68 -9.34
C PRO A 34 10.84 12.44 -8.06
N ASP A 35 11.88 11.63 -8.21
CA ASP A 35 12.94 11.48 -7.22
C ASP A 35 14.03 12.53 -7.53
N ASP A 36 13.68 13.81 -7.39
CA ASP A 36 14.51 14.96 -7.82
C ASP A 36 14.97 15.86 -6.67
N ASP A 37 14.84 15.41 -5.42
CA ASP A 37 15.11 16.19 -4.19
C ASP A 37 14.34 17.53 -4.13
N VAL A 38 13.35 17.74 -5.00
CA VAL A 38 12.53 18.95 -5.06
C VAL A 38 11.22 18.76 -4.32
N THR A 39 10.74 19.83 -3.68
CA THR A 39 9.46 19.85 -3.00
C THR A 39 8.26 19.93 -3.94
N HIS A 40 7.37 18.92 -3.88
CA HIS A 40 6.13 18.87 -4.66
C HIS A 40 4.88 19.14 -3.78
N PRO A 41 3.78 19.67 -4.34
CA PRO A 41 2.54 19.89 -3.60
C PRO A 41 1.85 18.58 -3.23
N LEU A 42 0.81 18.64 -2.38
CA LEU A 42 -0.02 17.49 -2.05
C LEU A 42 -0.63 16.89 -3.32
N ARG A 43 -0.52 15.57 -3.45
CA ARG A 43 -1.06 14.85 -4.61
C ARG A 43 -2.58 14.72 -4.46
N PRO A 44 -3.35 14.94 -5.52
CA PRO A 44 -4.74 14.53 -5.53
C PRO A 44 -4.85 13.00 -5.49
N GLY A 45 -5.82 12.50 -4.74
CA GLY A 45 -6.34 11.15 -4.93
C GLY A 45 -7.11 11.11 -6.24
N LEU A 46 -6.85 10.11 -7.07
CA LEU A 46 -7.40 9.95 -8.41
C LEU A 46 -8.35 8.73 -8.50
N GLY A 47 -8.92 8.34 -7.36
CA GLY A 47 -9.77 7.16 -7.20
C GLY A 47 -9.02 5.93 -6.67
N SER A 48 -9.77 4.89 -6.34
CA SER A 48 -9.25 3.60 -5.88
C SER A 48 -8.58 2.82 -7.01
N LEU A 49 -7.56 2.04 -6.68
CA LEU A 49 -6.93 1.08 -7.57
C LEU A 49 -7.57 -0.30 -7.38
N ASP A 50 -7.74 -1.00 -8.50
CA ASP A 50 -8.25 -2.36 -8.51
C ASP A 50 -7.30 -3.33 -7.81
N LEU A 51 -7.87 -4.28 -7.07
CA LEU A 51 -7.21 -5.42 -6.47
C LEU A 51 -7.72 -6.70 -7.12
N LEU A 52 -6.79 -7.63 -7.39
CA LEU A 52 -7.13 -8.98 -7.87
C LEU A 52 -6.37 -10.03 -7.07
N SER A 53 -7.04 -11.12 -6.71
CA SER A 53 -6.34 -12.29 -6.16
C SER A 53 -5.53 -12.99 -7.25
N ALA A 54 -4.28 -13.32 -6.94
CA ALA A 54 -3.41 -14.14 -7.78
C ALA A 54 -4.02 -15.52 -8.09
N GLY A 55 -4.85 -16.04 -7.18
CA GLY A 55 -5.54 -17.32 -7.32
C GLY A 55 -6.44 -17.43 -8.56
N TYR A 56 -6.94 -16.30 -9.09
CA TYR A 56 -7.68 -16.28 -10.36
C TYR A 56 -6.83 -16.72 -11.57
N PHE A 57 -5.50 -16.65 -11.46
CA PHE A 57 -4.59 -16.94 -12.55
C PHE A 57 -3.99 -18.35 -12.45
N GLY A 58 -4.08 -19.00 -11.29
CA GLY A 58 -3.53 -20.34 -11.05
C GLY A 58 -2.06 -20.41 -11.46
N ASP A 59 -1.69 -21.45 -12.21
CA ASP A 59 -0.32 -21.70 -12.66
C ASP A 59 0.24 -20.68 -13.66
N ARG A 60 -0.55 -19.66 -14.06
CA ARG A 60 -0.08 -18.57 -14.93
C ARG A 60 0.74 -17.52 -14.18
N VAL A 61 0.67 -17.48 -12.84
CA VAL A 61 1.47 -16.52 -12.07
C VAL A 61 2.96 -16.89 -12.11
N PRO A 62 3.87 -15.91 -12.09
CA PRO A 62 5.31 -16.18 -12.03
C PRO A 62 5.71 -17.06 -10.85
N THR A 63 6.81 -17.81 -11.01
CA THR A 63 7.39 -18.60 -9.93
C THR A 63 7.66 -17.75 -8.68
N GLY A 64 7.30 -18.28 -7.50
CA GLY A 64 7.44 -17.58 -6.23
C GLY A 64 6.27 -16.66 -5.88
N TRP A 65 5.22 -16.63 -6.71
CA TRP A 65 3.92 -16.04 -6.38
C TRP A 65 3.00 -17.12 -5.79
N HIS A 66 2.17 -16.71 -4.83
CA HIS A 66 1.23 -17.59 -4.15
C HIS A 66 -0.21 -17.21 -4.53
N GLY A 67 -1.13 -18.17 -4.45
CA GLY A 67 -2.53 -17.94 -4.87
C GLY A 67 -3.29 -16.95 -3.99
N ASP A 68 -2.85 -16.77 -2.75
CA ASP A 68 -3.34 -15.78 -1.79
C ASP A 68 -2.66 -14.40 -1.93
N ASP A 69 -1.68 -14.25 -2.83
CA ASP A 69 -1.12 -12.95 -3.15
C ASP A 69 -2.21 -12.04 -3.78
N VAL A 70 -2.15 -10.77 -3.44
CA VAL A 70 -3.00 -9.71 -3.98
C VAL A 70 -2.22 -8.98 -5.06
N LEU A 71 -2.82 -8.71 -6.20
CA LEU A 71 -2.20 -8.00 -7.32
C LEU A 71 -2.74 -6.58 -7.39
N LEU A 72 -1.83 -5.61 -7.45
CA LEU A 72 -2.11 -4.19 -7.63
C LEU A 72 -1.56 -3.73 -8.99
N PRO A 73 -2.37 -3.77 -10.07
CA PRO A 73 -1.96 -3.25 -11.37
C PRO A 73 -1.77 -1.73 -11.35
N MET A 74 -0.61 -1.27 -11.83
CA MET A 74 -0.28 0.17 -11.88
C MET A 74 0.44 0.52 -13.18
N TRP A 75 0.12 1.70 -13.73
CA TRP A 75 0.88 2.30 -14.83
C TRP A 75 2.19 2.90 -14.34
N GLN A 76 3.14 3.09 -15.27
CA GLN A 76 4.47 3.63 -14.98
C GLN A 76 4.39 5.04 -14.35
N SER A 77 3.41 5.82 -14.81
CA SER A 77 3.08 7.17 -14.38
C SER A 77 2.35 7.24 -13.03
N GLU A 78 2.14 6.13 -12.33
CA GLU A 78 1.28 6.10 -11.14
C GLU A 78 2.06 5.82 -9.86
N ALA A 79 1.51 6.34 -8.77
CA ALA A 79 1.87 5.99 -7.41
C ALA A 79 0.60 5.62 -6.63
N ALA A 80 0.75 4.91 -5.52
CA ALA A 80 -0.34 4.57 -4.61
C ALA A 80 -0.12 5.23 -3.23
N CYS A 81 -1.21 5.70 -2.64
CA CYS A 81 -1.33 5.94 -1.20
C CYS A 81 -2.17 4.80 -0.61
N ILE A 82 -1.85 4.36 0.60
CA ILE A 82 -2.59 3.29 1.30
C ILE A 82 -3.47 3.96 2.36
N ASN A 83 -4.78 3.78 2.28
CA ASN A 83 -5.73 4.25 3.29
C ASN A 83 -6.14 3.09 4.20
N PHE A 84 -6.27 3.38 5.49
CA PHE A 84 -6.70 2.43 6.52
C PHE A 84 -8.00 2.92 7.15
N ALA A 85 -8.95 2.01 7.35
CA ALA A 85 -10.17 2.28 8.08
C ALA A 85 -10.47 1.13 9.04
N SER A 86 -10.69 1.50 10.30
CA SER A 86 -11.22 0.59 11.32
C SER A 86 -11.81 1.38 12.48
N VAL A 87 -12.84 0.83 13.11
CA VAL A 87 -13.31 1.27 14.43
C VAL A 87 -12.48 0.61 15.54
N TYR A 88 -11.98 -0.59 15.29
CA TYR A 88 -11.23 -1.40 16.24
C TYR A 88 -9.73 -1.13 16.10
N PRO A 89 -8.97 -0.95 17.20
CA PRO A 89 -7.55 -0.64 17.06
C PRO A 89 -6.72 -1.81 16.53
N PHE A 90 -5.82 -1.50 15.59
CA PHE A 90 -4.86 -2.45 15.03
C PHE A 90 -3.44 -1.90 15.10
N LEU A 91 -2.51 -2.77 15.48
CA LEU A 91 -1.09 -2.60 15.21
C LEU A 91 -0.80 -3.10 13.81
N VAL A 92 -0.27 -2.23 12.95
CA VAL A 92 0.01 -2.54 11.54
C VAL A 92 1.50 -2.39 11.25
N ARG A 93 2.08 -3.42 10.63
CA ARG A 93 3.45 -3.41 10.11
C ARG A 93 3.41 -3.58 8.60
N ILE A 94 4.24 -2.82 7.89
CA ILE A 94 4.33 -2.89 6.43
C ILE A 94 5.79 -3.09 6.04
N SER A 95 6.04 -3.91 5.03
CA SER A 95 7.35 -3.98 4.37
C SER A 95 7.24 -3.90 2.86
N VAL A 96 8.33 -3.45 2.25
CA VAL A 96 8.56 -3.49 0.81
C VAL A 96 9.81 -4.32 0.58
N ASP A 97 9.66 -5.43 -0.15
CA ASP A 97 10.73 -6.38 -0.49
C ASP A 97 11.55 -6.85 0.73
N GLY A 98 10.86 -7.07 1.86
CA GLY A 98 11.47 -7.54 3.10
C GLY A 98 12.17 -6.46 3.93
N VAL A 99 12.02 -5.18 3.59
CA VAL A 99 12.46 -4.04 4.40
C VAL A 99 11.24 -3.39 5.05
N ASN A 100 11.27 -3.20 6.37
CA ASN A 100 10.19 -2.54 7.10
C ASN A 100 10.02 -1.08 6.62
N ALA A 101 8.80 -0.71 6.27
CA ALA A 101 8.47 0.59 5.69
C ALA A 101 8.56 1.76 6.68
N VAL A 102 8.48 1.48 7.98
CA VAL A 102 8.58 2.47 9.06
C VAL A 102 10.04 2.67 9.47
N THR A 103 10.79 1.59 9.68
CA THR A 103 12.15 1.65 10.24
C THR A 103 13.28 1.52 9.22
N GLY A 104 13.01 1.03 8.01
CA GLY A 104 14.05 0.72 7.02
C GLY A 104 14.96 -0.46 7.40
N THR A 105 14.63 -1.19 8.47
CA THR A 105 15.37 -2.39 8.91
C THR A 105 14.80 -3.66 8.26
N PRO A 106 15.52 -4.80 8.29
CA PRO A 106 14.94 -6.07 7.81
C PRO A 106 13.61 -6.39 8.50
N PHE A 107 12.62 -6.80 7.72
CA PHE A 107 11.28 -7.17 8.20
C PHE A 107 11.28 -8.63 8.66
N CYS A 108 11.31 -8.86 9.96
CA CYS A 108 11.29 -10.20 10.53
C CYS A 108 10.66 -10.21 11.94
N GLY A 109 10.34 -11.42 12.41
CA GLY A 109 9.92 -11.66 13.79
C GLY A 109 8.65 -10.91 14.23
N ASP A 110 8.56 -10.69 15.52
CA ASP A 110 7.48 -9.95 16.19
C ASP A 110 7.69 -8.43 16.13
N PRO A 111 6.63 -7.61 16.34
CA PRO A 111 6.75 -6.17 16.44
C PRO A 111 7.83 -5.75 17.46
N ASP A 112 8.70 -4.84 17.06
CA ASP A 112 9.69 -4.23 17.94
C ASP A 112 9.12 -2.93 18.53
N PHE A 113 8.61 -3.04 19.76
CA PHE A 113 8.04 -1.93 20.51
C PHE A 113 9.04 -0.86 20.92
N SER A 114 10.34 -1.13 20.87
CA SER A 114 11.38 -0.15 21.17
C SER A 114 11.80 0.63 19.93
N ALA A 115 11.91 -0.06 18.79
CA ALA A 115 12.20 0.55 17.49
C ALA A 115 10.96 1.21 16.85
N HIS A 116 9.76 0.88 17.31
CA HIS A 116 8.48 1.28 16.73
C HIS A 116 8.40 0.93 15.24
N ASP A 117 8.60 -0.35 14.92
CA ASP A 117 8.56 -0.86 13.55
C ASP A 117 7.13 -1.05 12.98
N TYR A 118 6.18 -0.34 13.56
CA TYR A 118 4.75 -0.41 13.30
C TYR A 118 4.11 0.98 13.47
N PHE A 119 2.84 1.08 13.07
CA PHE A 119 1.97 2.18 13.43
C PHE A 119 0.60 1.64 13.88
N GLU A 120 -0.22 2.51 14.46
CA GLU A 120 -1.51 2.15 15.04
C GLU A 120 -2.64 2.71 14.17
N VAL A 121 -3.63 1.89 13.85
CA VAL A 121 -4.87 2.28 13.16
C VAL A 121 -5.99 2.27 14.19
N PRO A 122 -6.91 3.26 14.25
CA PRO A 122 -7.14 4.32 13.25
C PRO A 122 -6.27 5.59 13.38
N ASP A 123 -5.36 5.67 14.35
CA ASP A 123 -4.57 6.89 14.60
C ASP A 123 -3.64 7.27 13.44
N GLN A 124 -3.18 6.29 12.65
CA GLN A 124 -2.53 6.46 11.35
C GLN A 124 -3.50 6.05 10.22
N PRO A 125 -4.29 6.97 9.67
CA PRO A 125 -5.33 6.65 8.69
C PRO A 125 -4.82 6.45 7.25
N TRP A 126 -3.59 6.85 6.93
CA TRP A 126 -3.01 6.60 5.61
C TRP A 126 -1.48 6.47 5.61
N LEU A 127 -0.90 5.90 4.55
CA LEU A 127 0.53 5.79 4.30
C LEU A 127 0.83 6.12 2.83
N ASP A 128 1.55 7.22 2.60
CA ASP A 128 1.89 7.73 1.27
C ASP A 128 3.11 7.05 0.64
N GLY A 129 3.93 6.37 1.45
CA GLY A 129 5.16 5.70 1.02
C GLY A 129 5.91 5.01 2.16
N PHE A 130 7.13 4.55 1.88
CA PHE A 130 8.02 3.87 2.83
C PHE A 130 9.31 4.65 3.06
N ARG A 131 9.82 4.60 4.29
CA ARG A 131 11.04 5.30 4.71
C ARG A 131 12.27 4.78 3.95
N THR A 132 13.08 5.68 3.43
CA THR A 132 14.38 5.34 2.81
C THR A 132 15.59 5.84 3.58
N ASP A 133 15.44 6.89 4.39
CA ASP A 133 16.41 7.39 5.36
C ASP A 133 15.68 8.21 6.45
N ASP A 134 16.43 8.91 7.31
CA ASP A 134 15.88 9.62 8.48
C ASP A 134 14.90 10.74 8.14
N SER A 135 14.87 11.24 6.91
CA SER A 135 14.01 12.37 6.51
C SER A 135 13.24 12.16 5.20
N THR A 136 13.42 11.02 4.53
CA THR A 136 12.78 10.76 3.23
C THR A 136 11.91 9.51 3.18
N VAL A 137 10.82 9.65 2.42
CA VAL A 137 9.87 8.58 2.13
C VAL A 137 9.72 8.45 0.61
N ARG A 138 9.70 7.22 0.11
CA ARG A 138 9.45 6.90 -1.30
C ARG A 138 8.06 6.33 -1.51
N GLN A 139 7.42 6.79 -2.58
CA GLN A 139 6.08 6.35 -2.97
C GLN A 139 6.04 4.88 -3.34
N PHE A 140 4.90 4.23 -3.07
CA PHE A 140 4.56 2.96 -3.69
C PHE A 140 4.34 3.19 -5.18
N VAL A 141 5.27 2.75 -6.03
CA VAL A 141 5.24 2.96 -7.49
C VAL A 141 5.45 1.65 -8.21
N ALA A 142 4.92 1.56 -9.44
CA ALA A 142 5.33 0.50 -10.35
C ALA A 142 6.83 0.66 -10.68
N LEU A 143 7.60 -0.41 -10.47
CA LEU A 143 9.00 -0.45 -10.88
C LEU A 143 9.13 -0.22 -12.39
N PRO A 144 10.05 0.65 -12.84
CA PRO A 144 10.27 0.88 -14.26
C PRO A 144 10.69 -0.36 -15.01
N VAL A 145 10.07 -0.55 -16.17
CA VAL A 145 10.45 -1.59 -17.12
C VAL A 145 11.86 -1.28 -17.64
N GLY A 146 12.81 -2.21 -17.44
CA GLY A 146 14.21 -2.05 -17.84
C GLY A 146 15.20 -1.63 -16.73
N GLU A 147 14.75 -1.13 -15.58
CA GLU A 147 15.64 -0.87 -14.42
C GLU A 147 16.04 -2.13 -13.65
N ARG A 148 15.42 -3.27 -13.99
CA ARG A 148 15.70 -4.63 -13.46
C ARG A 148 17.20 -4.97 -13.43
N HIS A 149 17.98 -4.44 -14.36
CA HIS A 149 19.40 -4.76 -14.51
C HIS A 149 20.36 -3.70 -13.96
N ARG A 150 19.91 -2.49 -13.61
CA ARG A 150 20.83 -1.37 -13.30
C ARG A 150 21.17 -1.21 -11.82
N ARG A 151 20.37 -1.72 -10.89
CA ARG A 151 20.57 -1.46 -9.45
C ARG A 151 20.89 -2.66 -8.58
N GLY A 152 20.99 -3.87 -9.12
CA GLY A 152 21.33 -5.07 -8.34
C GLY A 152 20.44 -5.31 -7.11
N ARG A 153 19.25 -4.68 -7.07
CA ARG A 153 18.26 -4.81 -6.00
C ARG A 153 17.30 -5.93 -6.34
N SER A 154 16.87 -6.64 -5.30
CA SER A 154 15.96 -7.78 -5.31
C SER A 154 14.78 -7.56 -6.26
N GLU A 155 14.37 -8.64 -6.92
CA GLU A 155 13.08 -8.69 -7.59
C GLU A 155 11.97 -8.38 -6.59
N GLY A 156 11.18 -7.34 -6.81
CA GLY A 156 9.87 -7.27 -6.18
C GLY A 156 9.25 -5.89 -6.16
N GLY A 157 7.95 -5.82 -6.43
CA GLY A 157 7.09 -4.79 -5.86
C GLY A 157 6.27 -5.46 -4.76
N LEU A 158 6.90 -6.29 -3.93
CA LEU A 158 6.22 -7.09 -2.91
C LEU A 158 6.04 -6.26 -1.66
N VAL A 159 4.80 -5.87 -1.40
CA VAL A 159 4.39 -5.21 -0.17
C VAL A 159 3.78 -6.25 0.75
N ARG A 160 4.34 -6.47 1.95
CA ARG A 160 3.70 -7.31 2.96
C ARG A 160 3.06 -6.41 4.02
N ILE A 161 1.79 -6.65 4.30
CA ILE A 161 1.02 -5.95 5.33
C ILE A 161 0.68 -6.97 6.41
N GLU A 162 0.99 -6.66 7.66
CA GLU A 162 0.72 -7.48 8.83
C GLU A 162 -0.13 -6.69 9.82
N ALA A 163 -1.21 -7.30 10.29
CA ALA A 163 -2.15 -6.70 11.23
C ALA A 163 -2.25 -7.55 12.50
N THR A 164 -2.20 -6.89 13.65
CA THR A 164 -2.42 -7.47 14.98
C THR A 164 -3.52 -6.67 15.69
N PRO A 165 -4.68 -7.27 16.01
CA PRO A 165 -5.75 -6.57 16.71
C PRO A 165 -5.35 -6.28 18.15
N LEU A 166 -5.99 -5.25 18.73
CA LEU A 166 -6.10 -5.09 20.17
C LEU A 166 -6.71 -6.37 20.81
N ARG A 167 -6.49 -6.54 22.11
CA ARG A 167 -7.22 -7.54 22.90
C ARG A 167 -8.69 -7.15 23.04
N GLY A 168 -9.60 -8.13 22.84
CA GLY A 168 -11.05 -7.93 22.97
C GLY A 168 -11.45 -7.38 24.34
N GLU A 169 -10.86 -7.88 25.41
CA GLU A 169 -11.12 -7.43 26.78
C GLU A 169 -10.74 -5.96 27.03
N ILE A 170 -9.70 -5.45 26.35
CA ILE A 170 -9.29 -4.04 26.45
C ILE A 170 -10.25 -3.16 25.65
N TRP A 171 -10.69 -3.62 24.47
CA TRP A 171 -11.67 -2.91 23.66
C TRP A 171 -13.00 -2.72 24.39
N GLU A 172 -13.53 -3.78 24.99
CA GLU A 172 -14.81 -3.70 25.72
C GLU A 172 -14.74 -2.77 26.94
N ALA A 173 -13.61 -2.79 27.66
CA ALA A 173 -13.40 -1.85 28.76
C ALA A 173 -13.45 -0.37 28.30
N ARG A 174 -12.95 -0.05 27.09
CA ARG A 174 -13.04 1.30 26.51
C ARG A 174 -14.46 1.69 26.16
N ARG A 175 -15.23 0.77 25.58
CA ARG A 175 -16.61 1.02 25.18
C ARG A 175 -17.52 1.32 26.37
N ILE A 176 -17.20 0.75 27.54
CA ILE A 176 -17.99 0.90 28.77
C ILE A 176 -17.58 2.16 29.56
N ASP A 177 -16.35 2.68 29.39
CA ASP A 177 -15.88 3.88 30.08
C ASP A 177 -16.52 5.16 29.48
N PRO A 178 -17.35 5.92 30.25
CA PRO A 178 -17.98 7.15 29.77
C PRO A 178 -16.98 8.24 29.36
N LYS A 179 -15.73 8.18 29.83
CA LYS A 179 -14.66 9.12 29.44
C LYS A 179 -14.04 8.79 28.08
N HIS A 180 -14.20 7.56 27.60
CA HIS A 180 -13.76 7.09 26.29
C HIS A 180 -14.91 6.99 25.26
N CYS A 181 -16.17 7.14 25.69
CA CYS A 181 -17.31 7.46 24.81
C CYS A 181 -17.22 8.90 24.26
N SER A 182 -16.12 9.24 23.61
CA SER A 182 -16.21 10.17 22.49
C SER A 182 -16.98 9.40 21.42
N ALA A 183 -18.21 9.81 21.15
CA ALA A 183 -18.90 9.44 19.93
C ALA A 183 -18.03 9.93 18.76
N VAL A 184 -17.02 9.14 18.37
CA VAL A 184 -16.45 9.23 17.05
C VAL A 184 -17.63 8.86 16.18
N ALA A 185 -18.20 9.87 15.54
CA ALA A 185 -19.09 9.66 14.42
C ALA A 185 -18.33 8.73 13.47
N VAL A 186 -18.67 7.45 13.52
CA VAL A 186 -18.48 6.57 12.38
C VAL A 186 -19.03 7.39 11.20
N PRO A 187 -18.26 7.68 10.14
CA PRO A 187 -18.93 8.01 8.91
C PRO A 187 -19.90 6.85 8.69
N GLU A 188 -21.18 7.14 8.52
CA GLU A 188 -22.14 6.13 8.11
C GLU A 188 -21.50 5.40 6.93
N VAL A 189 -21.03 4.18 7.17
CA VAL A 189 -20.71 3.24 6.10
C VAL A 189 -22.07 2.88 5.55
N ASP A 190 -22.58 3.75 4.69
CA ASP A 190 -23.74 3.49 3.89
C ASP A 190 -23.48 2.15 3.18
N ALA A 191 -24.49 1.29 3.13
CA ALA A 191 -24.40 -0.08 2.62
C ALA A 191 -24.16 -0.13 1.09
N CYS A 192 -23.61 0.94 0.52
CA CYS A 192 -23.25 1.17 -0.86
C CYS A 192 -21.83 1.76 -0.91
N GLY A 193 -20.83 0.91 -1.18
CA GLY A 193 -19.46 1.22 -1.62
C GLY A 193 -19.02 2.69 -1.58
N ALA A 194 -18.82 3.23 -0.39
CA ALA A 194 -18.28 4.57 -0.20
C ALA A 194 -16.75 4.49 -0.09
N SER A 195 -16.06 5.05 -1.08
CA SER A 195 -14.61 5.24 -1.11
C SER A 195 -14.14 5.95 0.17
N LEU A 196 -13.07 5.45 0.79
CA LEU A 196 -12.47 5.99 2.02
C LEU A 196 -11.66 7.26 1.71
N THR A 197 -12.22 8.20 0.96
CA THR A 197 -11.60 9.50 0.69
C THR A 197 -11.63 10.37 1.95
N GLY A 198 -10.86 9.96 2.95
CA GLY A 198 -10.41 10.81 4.04
C GLY A 198 -9.47 11.88 3.49
N ASN A 199 -9.72 13.12 3.89
CA ASN A 199 -8.92 14.28 3.54
C ASN A 199 -7.43 14.03 3.84
N MET A 200 -6.64 13.84 2.77
CA MET A 200 -5.18 13.74 2.84
C MET A 200 -4.61 14.99 3.54
N GLY A 201 -3.76 14.77 4.55
CA GLY A 201 -3.17 15.84 5.36
C GLY A 201 -2.22 16.76 4.58
N LEU A 202 -2.24 18.05 4.91
CA LEU A 202 -1.40 19.10 4.33
C LEU A 202 0.09 18.92 4.69
N HIS A 203 0.96 18.61 3.73
CA HIS A 203 2.41 18.82 3.87
C HIS A 203 3.04 19.25 2.53
N ALA A 204 3.93 20.24 2.60
CA ALA A 204 4.72 20.74 1.47
C ALA A 204 6.06 19.99 1.44
N GLY A 205 6.29 19.14 0.44
CA GLY A 205 7.53 18.37 0.34
C GLY A 205 7.50 17.36 -0.80
N GLY A 206 8.63 17.15 -1.45
CA GLY A 206 8.90 16.11 -2.43
C GLY A 206 10.25 15.53 -2.05
N SER A 207 10.31 14.20 -2.01
CA SER A 207 10.16 13.48 -0.72
C SER A 207 8.84 13.81 -0.01
N ILE A 208 7.93 12.85 0.10
CA ILE A 208 6.70 13.10 0.84
C ILE A 208 7.05 13.17 2.32
N THR A 209 6.95 14.36 2.90
CA THR A 209 7.02 14.52 4.34
C THR A 209 5.73 13.98 4.94
N GLN A 210 5.71 12.67 5.22
CA GLN A 210 4.66 12.04 5.99
C GLN A 210 5.15 11.81 7.41
N ALA A 211 4.50 12.45 8.38
CA ALA A 211 4.69 12.11 9.78
C ALA A 211 3.90 10.83 10.09
N LEU A 212 4.56 9.86 10.72
CA LEU A 212 3.89 8.74 11.36
C LEU A 212 3.39 9.19 12.74
N ALA A 213 2.14 8.86 13.05
CA ALA A 213 1.61 9.02 14.39
C ALA A 213 2.45 8.21 15.38
N ALA A 214 2.84 8.84 16.48
CA ALA A 214 3.56 8.14 17.54
C ALA A 214 2.62 7.09 18.15
N PRO A 215 3.07 5.82 18.29
CA PRO A 215 2.29 4.79 18.96
C PRO A 215 1.92 5.22 20.38
N VAL A 216 0.65 5.10 20.75
CA VAL A 216 0.11 5.47 22.06
C VAL A 216 -0.29 4.26 22.89
N GLU A 217 -0.53 3.12 22.25
CA GLU A 217 -1.04 1.93 22.90
C GLU A 217 0.06 1.14 23.64
N PRO A 218 -0.12 0.85 24.95
CA PRO A 218 0.82 -0.01 25.66
C PRO A 218 0.94 -1.41 25.02
N ARG A 219 2.17 -1.91 24.89
CA ARG A 219 2.47 -3.23 24.30
C ARG A 219 1.58 -4.38 24.82
N ALA A 220 1.19 -4.32 26.09
CA ALA A 220 0.43 -5.38 26.76
C ALA A 220 -1.02 -5.49 26.26
N ASN A 221 -1.53 -4.43 25.64
CA ASN A 221 -2.91 -4.34 25.18
C ASN A 221 -3.11 -4.99 23.80
N TRP A 222 -2.05 -5.17 23.03
CA TRP A 222 -2.07 -5.90 21.77
C TRP A 222 -2.18 -7.41 21.97
N HIS A 223 -2.86 -8.11 21.06
CA HIS A 223 -2.95 -9.56 21.13
C HIS A 223 -1.58 -10.20 20.81
N PRO A 224 -1.10 -11.18 21.60
CA PRO A 224 0.30 -11.64 21.53
C PRO A 224 0.60 -12.50 20.30
N THR A 225 -0.41 -13.20 19.77
CA THR A 225 -0.23 -14.21 18.70
C THR A 225 -1.26 -14.12 17.59
N ALA A 226 -2.29 -13.26 17.72
CA ALA A 226 -3.32 -13.15 16.70
C ALA A 226 -2.78 -12.15 15.69
N ARG A 227 -2.27 -12.68 14.59
CA ARG A 227 -1.56 -11.92 13.59
C ARG A 227 -1.87 -12.54 12.25
N SER A 228 -2.30 -11.69 11.34
CA SER A 228 -2.54 -12.09 9.96
C SER A 228 -1.72 -11.21 9.04
N SER A 229 -1.28 -11.75 7.91
CA SER A 229 -0.55 -11.00 6.91
C SER A 229 -1.12 -11.24 5.51
N ALA A 230 -0.94 -10.24 4.65
CA ALA A 230 -1.27 -10.30 3.25
C ALA A 230 -0.05 -9.88 2.43
N ALA A 231 0.15 -10.54 1.29
CA ALA A 231 1.22 -10.21 0.36
C ALA A 231 0.60 -9.54 -0.87
N LEU A 232 0.96 -8.29 -1.11
CA LEU A 232 0.52 -7.49 -2.24
C LEU A 232 1.67 -7.34 -3.23
N ARG A 233 1.40 -7.56 -4.52
CA ARG A 233 2.36 -7.38 -5.60
C ARG A 233 1.94 -6.23 -6.48
N ILE A 234 2.75 -5.18 -6.48
CA ILE A 234 2.63 -4.10 -7.44
C ILE A 234 3.07 -4.62 -8.82
N VAL A 235 2.15 -4.64 -9.77
CA VAL A 235 2.38 -5.16 -11.11
C VAL A 235 2.33 -4.01 -12.11
N ASN A 236 3.48 -3.69 -12.70
CA ASN A 236 3.56 -2.69 -13.76
C ASN A 236 2.67 -3.08 -14.97
N SER A 237 2.06 -2.09 -15.64
CA SER A 237 1.17 -2.28 -16.79
C SER A 237 1.69 -3.22 -17.88
N VAL A 238 3.00 -3.22 -18.14
CA VAL A 238 3.62 -4.08 -19.15
C VAL A 238 3.65 -5.53 -18.68
N ALA A 239 4.07 -5.77 -17.44
CA ALA A 239 4.04 -7.10 -16.84
C ALA A 239 2.59 -7.60 -16.70
N TRP A 240 1.66 -6.71 -16.34
CA TRP A 240 0.24 -6.99 -16.26
C TRP A 240 -0.32 -7.44 -17.60
N LYS A 241 -0.04 -6.70 -18.68
CA LYS A 241 -0.49 -7.07 -20.03
C LYS A 241 0.10 -8.39 -20.49
N GLY A 242 1.37 -8.67 -20.16
CA GLY A 242 2.00 -9.96 -20.43
C GLY A 242 1.34 -11.12 -19.68
N LEU A 243 0.95 -10.90 -18.43
CA LEU A 243 0.36 -11.92 -17.55
C LEU A 243 -1.13 -12.18 -17.84
N ILE A 244 -1.91 -11.11 -18.03
CA ILE A 244 -3.37 -11.14 -18.11
C ILE A 244 -3.88 -11.04 -19.55
N GLY A 245 -3.05 -10.58 -20.50
CA GLY A 245 -3.43 -10.37 -21.90
C GLY A 245 -4.28 -9.10 -22.14
N ARG A 246 -4.59 -8.34 -21.09
CA ARG A 246 -5.32 -7.06 -21.15
C ARG A 246 -4.59 -5.98 -20.34
N GLU A 247 -4.90 -4.73 -20.62
CA GLU A 247 -4.34 -3.60 -19.88
C GLU A 247 -5.00 -3.49 -18.48
N PRO A 248 -4.39 -2.76 -17.52
CA PRO A 248 -5.09 -2.33 -16.31
C PRO A 248 -6.45 -1.69 -16.65
N HIS A 249 -7.42 -1.82 -15.75
CA HIS A 249 -8.81 -1.43 -16.02
C HIS A 249 -8.98 0.08 -16.25
N HIS A 250 -8.11 0.91 -15.68
CA HIS A 250 -8.07 2.37 -15.90
C HIS A 250 -6.99 2.77 -16.91
N PRO A 251 -7.15 3.91 -17.62
CA PRO A 251 -6.12 4.42 -18.54
C PRO A 251 -4.92 5.02 -17.78
N PRO A 252 -3.72 5.05 -18.40
CA PRO A 252 -2.54 5.71 -17.81
C PRO A 252 -2.75 7.22 -17.64
N LEU A 253 -2.01 7.83 -16.73
CA LEU A 253 -2.00 9.28 -16.58
C LEU A 253 -1.23 9.92 -17.73
N THR A 254 -1.70 11.08 -18.17
CA THR A 254 -1.10 11.84 -19.26
C THR A 254 -0.26 13.00 -18.74
N SER A 255 0.70 13.45 -19.55
CA SER A 255 1.43 14.70 -19.27
C SER A 255 0.52 15.92 -19.12
N SER A 256 -0.68 15.90 -19.72
CA SER A 256 -1.65 16.98 -19.58
C SER A 256 -2.30 17.00 -18.18
N GLU A 257 -2.62 15.84 -17.63
CA GLU A 257 -3.15 15.70 -16.27
C GLU A 257 -2.13 16.10 -15.23
N TYR A 258 -0.87 15.69 -15.41
CA TYR A 258 0.25 16.14 -14.56
C TYR A 258 0.39 17.66 -14.53
N ARG A 259 0.40 18.31 -15.71
CA ARG A 259 0.47 19.78 -15.81
C ARG A 259 -0.74 20.46 -15.15
N ARG A 260 -1.94 19.88 -15.29
CA ARG A 260 -3.16 20.41 -14.66
C ARG A 260 -3.06 20.45 -13.13
N HIS A 261 -2.41 19.44 -12.55
CA HIS A 261 -2.15 19.36 -11.12
C HIS A 261 -0.85 20.05 -10.68
N ARG A 262 -0.12 20.70 -11.61
CA ARG A 262 1.15 21.40 -11.38
C ARG A 262 2.29 20.48 -10.93
N PHE A 263 2.30 19.23 -11.40
CA PHE A 263 3.40 18.29 -11.24
C PHE A 263 4.23 18.17 -12.53
N PRO A 264 5.55 17.99 -12.43
CA PRO A 264 6.41 17.75 -13.59
C PRO A 264 6.15 16.36 -14.20
N TRP A 265 6.20 16.29 -15.53
CA TRP A 265 6.16 15.03 -16.28
C TRP A 265 7.58 14.63 -16.68
N LEU A 266 7.96 13.39 -16.38
CA LEU A 266 9.20 12.80 -16.86
C LEU A 266 8.91 11.88 -18.03
N GLU A 267 9.79 11.87 -19.05
CA GLU A 267 9.56 11.08 -20.27
C GLU A 267 9.37 9.59 -19.96
N TRP A 268 10.13 9.04 -19.02
CA TRP A 268 10.05 7.63 -18.64
C TRP A 268 8.78 7.25 -17.88
N TYR A 269 7.88 8.19 -17.57
CA TYR A 269 6.51 7.89 -17.12
C TYR A 269 5.62 7.41 -18.26
N ASP A 270 6.01 7.66 -19.50
CA ASP A 270 5.27 7.22 -20.68
C ASP A 270 5.41 5.71 -20.88
N ASP A 271 4.34 4.97 -20.62
CA ASP A 271 4.28 3.52 -20.83
C ASP A 271 4.51 3.11 -22.30
N THR A 272 4.35 4.01 -23.28
CA THR A 272 4.72 3.71 -24.66
C THR A 272 6.23 3.55 -24.83
N LEU A 273 7.03 4.31 -24.08
CA LEU A 273 8.48 4.16 -24.05
C LEU A 273 8.90 2.89 -23.28
N ALA A 274 8.26 2.64 -22.13
CA ALA A 274 8.49 1.41 -21.35
C ALA A 274 8.24 0.13 -22.17
N ARG A 275 7.22 0.14 -23.04
CA ARG A 275 6.91 -0.97 -23.96
C ARG A 275 7.93 -1.09 -25.10
N ARG A 276 8.44 0.01 -25.64
CA ARG A 276 9.47 -0.01 -26.70
C ARG A 276 10.77 -0.67 -26.21
N ASP A 277 11.21 -0.34 -25.00
CA ASP A 277 12.41 -0.93 -24.42
C ASP A 277 12.27 -2.45 -24.22
N THR A 278 11.08 -2.97 -23.88
CA THR A 278 10.85 -4.43 -23.85
C THR A 278 10.91 -5.09 -25.23
N SER A 279 10.41 -4.42 -26.27
CA SER A 279 10.44 -4.97 -27.63
C SER A 279 11.87 -5.07 -28.17
N ALA A 280 12.71 -4.08 -27.85
CA ALA A 280 14.13 -4.09 -28.21
C ALA A 280 14.90 -5.19 -27.44
N LEU A 281 14.57 -5.42 -26.16
CA LEU A 281 15.20 -6.48 -25.36
C LEU A 281 14.71 -7.89 -25.73
N SER A 282 13.43 -8.05 -26.10
CA SER A 282 12.91 -9.34 -26.61
C SER A 282 13.56 -9.76 -27.94
N ALA A 283 14.16 -8.83 -28.67
CA ALA A 283 14.94 -9.12 -29.88
C ALA A 283 16.38 -9.57 -29.57
N VAL A 284 16.83 -9.48 -28.31
CA VAL A 284 18.18 -9.86 -27.87
C VAL A 284 18.20 -11.23 -27.17
N GLU A 285 17.07 -11.71 -26.65
CA GLU A 285 16.94 -13.08 -26.11
C GLU A 285 16.65 -14.13 -27.20
N THR A 286 17.55 -14.27 -28.17
CA THR A 286 17.74 -15.55 -28.89
C THR A 286 19.13 -15.61 -29.52
N MET A 287 20.16 -15.87 -28.72
CA MET A 287 21.31 -16.63 -29.19
C MET A 287 21.70 -17.64 -28.10
N HIS A 288 21.79 -18.90 -28.55
CA HIS A 288 21.88 -20.16 -27.81
C HIS A 288 22.93 -20.21 -26.68
#